data_AF-A0A835HB63-F1
#
_entry.id   AF-A0A835HB63-F1
#
_cell.length_a   1.000
_cell.length_b   1.000
_cell.length_c   1.000
_cell.angle_alpha   90.00
_cell.angle_beta   90.00
_cell.angle_gamma   90.00
#
_symmetry.space_group_name_H-M   'P 1'
#
loop_
_entity.id
_entity.type
_entity.pdbx_description
1 polymer ?
#
loop_
_entity_poly.entity_id
_entity_poly.type
_entity_poly.pdbx_seq_one_letter_code
_entity_poly.pdbx_strand_id
1 'polypeptide(L)'
;MWESEAKKLKENVRSTIFNNLGAVGMLYRLEMIDNLCRMGLSYHFEEEIKNFLGGIAISKSSLGPDQEDLHVVSLYFRLLRQYGYKISQDVFNCLKDDSRRFKSSLHEDIKRMLSLYEASNLAFEGEDILDEAKDFTTTN
;
A
#
# COMPACT_ATOMS: atom_id res chain seq x y z
N MET A 1 -5.09 -12.29 -33.14
CA MET A 1 -3.84 -12.87 -32.57
C MET A 1 -3.45 -12.13 -31.28
N TRP A 2 -3.28 -10.81 -31.30
CA TRP A 2 -2.93 -10.00 -30.11
C TRP A 2 -4.02 -10.00 -29.02
N GLU A 3 -5.31 -10.01 -29.38
CA GLU A 3 -6.42 -10.09 -28.41
C GLU A 3 -6.39 -11.39 -27.58
N SER A 4 -6.00 -12.49 -28.21
CA SER A 4 -5.88 -13.80 -27.54
C SER A 4 -4.74 -13.78 -26.52
N GLU A 5 -3.61 -13.18 -26.88
CA GLU A 5 -2.46 -13.05 -25.98
C GLU A 5 -2.75 -12.09 -24.82
N ALA A 6 -3.40 -10.95 -25.11
CA ALA A 6 -3.82 -10.00 -24.08
C ALA A 6 -4.79 -10.64 -23.08
N LYS A 7 -5.76 -11.42 -23.57
CA LYS A 7 -6.70 -12.16 -22.71
C LYS A 7 -5.98 -13.19 -21.83
N LYS A 8 -5.03 -13.92 -22.40
CA LYS A 8 -4.21 -14.89 -21.66
C LYS A 8 -3.37 -14.22 -20.58
N LEU A 9 -2.74 -13.09 -20.89
CA LEU A 9 -1.95 -12.33 -19.92
C LEU A 9 -2.84 -11.78 -18.80
N LYS A 10 -4.02 -11.25 -19.14
CA LYS A 10 -5.01 -10.78 -18.16
C LYS A 10 -5.38 -11.88 -17.16
N GLU A 11 -5.67 -13.08 -17.63
CA GLU A 11 -6.00 -14.21 -16.76
C GLU A 11 -4.81 -14.69 -15.90
N ASN A 12 -3.59 -14.67 -16.45
CA ASN A 12 -2.38 -14.98 -15.67
C ASN A 12 -2.19 -13.99 -14.50
N VAL A 13 -2.37 -12.70 -14.76
CA VAL A 13 -2.32 -11.63 -13.74
C VAL A 13 -3.40 -11.86 -12.69
N ARG A 14 -4.65 -12.10 -13.12
CA ARG A 14 -5.79 -12.38 -12.24
C ARG A 14 -5.49 -13.54 -11.29
N SER A 15 -5.02 -14.66 -11.83
CA SER A 15 -4.72 -15.87 -11.05
C SER A 15 -3.59 -15.65 -10.04
N THR A 16 -2.52 -14.96 -10.46
CA THR A 16 -1.34 -14.69 -9.62
C THR A 16 -1.69 -13.81 -8.43
N ILE A 17 -2.42 -12.72 -8.66
CA ILE A 17 -2.70 -11.71 -7.63
C ILE A 17 -3.84 -12.16 -6.70
N PHE A 18 -4.94 -12.67 -7.26
CA PHE A 18 -6.18 -12.84 -6.51
C PHE A 18 -6.47 -14.28 -6.09
N ASN A 19 -6.13 -15.27 -6.93
CA ASN A 19 -6.56 -16.66 -6.71
C ASN A 19 -5.57 -17.49 -5.88
N ASN A 20 -4.27 -17.17 -5.90
CA ASN A 20 -3.24 -17.96 -5.22
C ASN A 20 -3.05 -17.60 -3.74
N LEU A 21 -4.14 -17.64 -2.95
CA LEU A 21 -4.20 -17.27 -1.52
C LEU A 21 -3.37 -18.25 -0.67
N GLY A 22 -2.06 -18.01 -0.59
CA GLY A 22 -1.12 -18.80 0.21
C GLY A 22 0.27 -18.97 -0.42
N ALA A 23 0.38 -18.91 -1.74
CA ALA A 23 1.67 -19.05 -2.45
C ALA A 23 2.40 -17.71 -2.64
N VAL A 24 1.66 -16.59 -2.55
CA VAL A 24 2.16 -15.24 -2.85
C VAL A 24 1.94 -14.34 -1.63
N GLY A 25 3.02 -13.76 -1.11
CA GLY A 25 3.00 -12.91 0.08
C GLY A 25 2.22 -11.61 -0.10
N MET A 26 1.82 -11.00 1.02
CA MET A 26 0.97 -9.80 1.00
C MET A 26 1.63 -8.61 0.29
N LEU A 27 2.91 -8.37 0.58
CA LEU A 27 3.68 -7.30 -0.03
C LEU A 27 3.64 -7.39 -1.56
N TYR A 28 3.96 -8.56 -2.12
CA TYR A 28 3.97 -8.76 -3.57
C TYR A 28 2.60 -8.46 -4.20
N ARG A 29 1.51 -8.88 -3.55
CA ARG A 29 0.16 -8.60 -4.05
C ARG A 29 -0.14 -7.10 -4.07
N LEU A 30 0.21 -6.38 -3.00
CA LEU A 30 0.05 -4.93 -2.93
C LEU A 30 0.91 -4.24 -3.99
N GLU A 31 2.17 -4.65 -4.19
CA GLU A 31 3.05 -4.11 -5.23
C GLU A 31 2.49 -4.36 -6.64
N MET A 32 1.92 -5.55 -6.89
CA MET A 32 1.30 -5.85 -8.18
C MET A 32 0.05 -5.01 -8.44
N ILE A 33 -0.80 -4.82 -7.42
CA ILE A 33 -1.95 -3.92 -7.51
C ILE A 33 -1.48 -2.48 -7.77
N ASP A 34 -0.43 -2.05 -7.08
CA ASP A 34 0.15 -0.72 -7.29
C ASP A 34 0.67 -0.53 -8.71
N ASN A 35 1.39 -1.52 -9.24
CA ASN A 35 1.85 -1.51 -10.63
C ASN A 35 0.67 -1.45 -11.61
N LEU A 36 -0.40 -2.21 -11.38
CA LEU A 36 -1.61 -2.13 -12.20
C LEU A 36 -2.23 -0.73 -12.17
N CYS A 37 -2.28 -0.09 -11.00
CA CYS A 37 -2.76 1.29 -10.87
C CYS A 37 -1.85 2.29 -11.60
N ARG A 38 -0.53 2.23 -11.40
CA ARG A 38 0.46 3.11 -12.05
C ARG A 38 0.48 2.96 -13.57
N MET A 39 0.23 1.75 -14.08
CA MET A 39 0.15 1.47 -15.52
C MET A 39 -1.22 1.83 -16.13
N GLY A 40 -2.20 2.25 -15.32
CA GLY A 40 -3.56 2.52 -15.80
C GLY A 40 -4.31 1.27 -16.24
N LEU A 41 -3.95 0.10 -15.71
CA LEU A 41 -4.55 -1.21 -16.02
C LEU A 41 -5.47 -1.73 -14.92
N SER A 42 -5.57 -1.04 -13.79
CA SER A 42 -6.40 -1.43 -12.64
C SER A 42 -7.88 -1.59 -12.98
N TYR A 43 -8.41 -0.81 -13.93
CA TYR A 43 -9.82 -0.89 -14.37
C TYR A 43 -10.21 -2.26 -14.94
N HIS A 44 -9.25 -3.07 -15.38
CA HIS A 44 -9.51 -4.43 -15.84
C HIS A 44 -9.79 -5.43 -14.70
N PHE A 45 -9.51 -5.04 -13.46
CA PHE A 45 -9.54 -5.87 -12.25
C PHE A 45 -10.24 -5.15 -11.08
N GLU A 46 -11.13 -4.20 -11.37
CA GLU A 46 -11.67 -3.28 -10.34
C GLU A 46 -12.40 -4.02 -9.23
N GLU A 47 -13.24 -5.00 -9.57
CA GLU A 47 -13.98 -5.81 -8.59
C GLU A 47 -13.05 -6.67 -7.73
N GLU A 48 -12.04 -7.29 -8.35
CA GLU A 48 -11.06 -8.12 -7.67
C GLU A 48 -10.20 -7.31 -6.70
N ILE A 49 -9.77 -6.11 -7.12
CA ILE A 49 -9.01 -5.20 -6.26
C ILE A 49 -9.89 -4.73 -5.10
N LYS A 50 -11.13 -4.30 -5.35
CA LYS A 50 -12.05 -3.90 -4.27
C LYS A 50 -12.31 -5.03 -3.29
N ASN A 51 -12.55 -6.26 -3.77
CA ASN A 51 -12.77 -7.42 -2.90
C ASN A 51 -11.53 -7.74 -2.06
N PHE A 52 -10.34 -7.71 -2.68
CA PHE A 52 -9.08 -7.93 -1.99
C PHE A 52 -8.82 -6.86 -0.92
N LEU A 53 -8.93 -5.58 -1.28
CA LEU A 53 -8.74 -4.44 -0.38
C LEU A 53 -9.79 -4.41 0.74
N GLY A 54 -11.05 -4.72 0.43
CA GLY A 54 -12.11 -4.85 1.43
C GLY A 54 -11.84 -5.99 2.43
N GLY A 55 -11.34 -7.13 1.95
CA GLY A 55 -10.94 -8.25 2.80
C GLY A 55 -9.87 -7.85 3.81
N ILE A 56 -8.79 -7.21 3.34
CA ILE A 56 -7.69 -6.79 4.22
C ILE A 56 -8.09 -5.65 5.16
N ALA A 57 -8.98 -4.75 4.75
CA ALA A 57 -9.47 -3.67 5.60
C ALA A 57 -10.29 -4.20 6.80
N ILE A 58 -11.05 -5.28 6.59
CA ILE A 58 -11.87 -5.91 7.64
C ILE A 58 -11.01 -6.75 8.58
N SER A 59 -10.02 -7.46 8.05
CA SER A 59 -9.08 -8.21 8.88
C SER A 59 -8.10 -7.27 9.57
N LYS A 60 -8.44 -6.79 10.77
CA LYS A 60 -7.53 -6.01 11.64
C LYS A 60 -6.15 -6.65 11.86
N SER A 61 -5.99 -7.94 11.52
CA SER A 61 -4.81 -8.78 11.67
C SER A 61 -4.06 -9.08 10.36
N SER A 62 -4.45 -8.55 9.19
CA SER A 62 -3.73 -8.85 7.93
C SER A 62 -2.34 -8.21 7.85
N LEU A 63 -2.10 -7.23 8.72
CA LEU A 63 -0.77 -6.71 9.00
C LEU A 63 -0.22 -7.50 10.20
N GLY A 64 0.55 -8.54 9.94
CA GLY A 64 1.11 -9.41 10.98
C GLY A 64 2.10 -8.69 11.91
N PRO A 65 2.51 -9.32 13.03
CA PRO A 65 3.41 -8.74 14.03
C PRO A 65 4.82 -8.41 13.50
N ASP A 66 5.22 -8.92 12.33
CA ASP A 66 6.52 -8.66 11.68
C ASP A 66 6.54 -7.38 10.83
N GLN A 67 5.52 -6.52 10.93
CA GLN A 67 5.37 -5.33 10.08
C GLN A 67 6.08 -4.09 10.62
N GLU A 68 7.40 -4.19 10.69
CA GLU A 68 8.30 -3.04 10.73
C GLU A 68 8.64 -2.51 9.32
N ASP A 69 8.13 -3.13 8.24
CA ASP A 69 8.41 -2.65 6.90
C ASP A 69 7.49 -1.47 6.52
N LEU A 70 8.06 -0.26 6.68
CA LEU A 70 7.48 1.02 6.26
C LEU A 70 6.89 0.97 4.84
N HIS A 71 7.53 0.24 3.92
CA HIS A 71 7.03 0.15 2.56
C HIS A 71 5.66 -0.54 2.50
N VAL A 72 5.47 -1.63 3.25
CA VAL A 72 4.20 -2.38 3.31
C VAL A 72 3.10 -1.52 3.92
N VAL A 73 3.38 -0.89 5.06
CA VAL A 73 2.39 -0.06 5.79
C VAL A 73 1.94 1.12 4.92
N SER A 74 2.88 1.81 4.29
CA SER A 74 2.58 2.97 3.44
C SER A 74 1.78 2.56 2.21
N LEU A 75 2.15 1.45 1.55
CA LEU A 75 1.47 0.96 0.36
C LEU A 75 0.04 0.49 0.68
N TYR A 76 -0.12 -0.24 1.78
CA TYR A 76 -1.41 -0.67 2.31
C TYR A 76 -2.33 0.53 2.57
N PHE A 77 -1.82 1.52 3.31
CA PHE A 77 -2.57 2.73 3.64
C PHE A 77 -2.99 3.49 2.38
N ARG A 78 -2.05 3.71 1.45
CA ARG A 78 -2.30 4.43 0.21
C ARG A 78 -3.36 3.75 -0.64
N LEU A 79 -3.20 2.46 -0.91
CA LEU A 79 -4.15 1.71 -1.76
C LEU A 79 -5.55 1.70 -1.16
N LEU A 80 -5.68 1.54 0.16
CA LEU A 80 -6.99 1.56 0.81
C LEU A 80 -7.68 2.91 0.69
N ARG A 81 -6.97 4.02 0.95
CA ARG A 81 -7.54 5.36 0.80
C ARG A 81 -7.93 5.68 -0.64
N GLN A 82 -7.08 5.31 -1.60
CA GLN A 82 -7.36 5.49 -3.03
C GLN A 82 -8.64 4.76 -3.47
N TYR A 83 -8.96 3.62 -2.85
CA TYR A 83 -10.19 2.87 -3.11
C TYR A 83 -11.35 3.24 -2.18
N GLY A 84 -11.23 4.31 -1.41
CA GLY A 84 -12.31 4.88 -0.59
C GLY A 84 -12.44 4.30 0.82
N TYR A 85 -11.51 3.45 1.27
CA TYR A 85 -11.51 2.96 2.63
C TYR A 85 -10.87 3.97 3.58
N LYS A 86 -11.57 4.30 4.66
CA LYS A 86 -11.04 5.17 5.72
C LYS A 86 -10.18 4.37 6.69
N ILE A 87 -8.86 4.54 6.58
CA ILE A 87 -7.87 3.94 7.48
C ILE A 87 -7.23 5.03 8.34
N SER A 88 -7.08 4.77 9.63
CA SER A 88 -6.45 5.71 10.56
C SER A 88 -4.97 5.91 10.23
N GLN A 89 -4.50 7.15 10.33
CA GLN A 89 -3.07 7.50 10.30
C GLN A 89 -2.26 6.81 11.42
N ASP A 90 -2.92 6.26 12.45
CA ASP A 90 -2.24 5.58 13.56
C ASP A 90 -1.42 4.37 13.14
N VAL A 91 -1.66 3.83 11.94
CA VAL A 91 -0.83 2.76 11.36
C VAL A 91 0.64 3.18 11.22
N PHE A 92 0.93 4.48 11.13
CA PHE A 92 2.28 5.01 11.05
C PHE A 92 2.97 5.15 12.42
N ASN A 93 2.27 4.92 13.54
CA ASN A 93 2.87 5.03 14.87
C ASN A 93 3.98 4.00 15.12
N CYS A 94 3.97 2.84 14.45
CA CYS A 94 5.05 1.84 14.55
C CYS A 94 6.41 2.35 14.02
N LEU A 95 6.37 3.43 13.24
CA LEU A 95 7.53 4.07 12.61
C LEU A 95 8.10 5.20 13.46
N LYS A 96 7.39 5.54 14.53
CA LYS A 96 7.82 6.54 15.48
C LYS A 96 8.68 5.89 16.57
N ASP A 97 9.62 6.66 17.10
CA ASP A 97 10.41 6.30 18.27
C ASP A 97 9.66 6.63 19.59
N ASP A 98 10.30 6.37 20.73
CA ASP A 98 9.75 6.69 22.05
C ASP A 98 9.49 8.20 22.25
N SER A 99 10.16 9.05 21.45
CA SER A 99 9.95 10.50 21.42
C SER A 99 8.79 10.91 20.50
N ARG A 100 8.05 9.94 19.94
CA ARG A 100 6.94 10.13 18.99
C ARG A 100 7.34 10.83 17.69
N ARG A 101 8.62 10.77 17.32
CA ARG A 101 9.12 11.29 16.04
C ARG A 101 9.42 10.15 15.09
N PHE A 102 9.33 10.40 13.78
CA PHE A 102 9.74 9.41 12.79
C PHE A 102 11.22 9.04 13.00
N LYS A 103 11.49 7.73 13.06
CA LYS A 103 12.84 7.18 13.29
C LYS A 103 13.80 7.72 12.20
N SER A 104 14.94 8.28 12.60
CA SER A 104 15.93 8.83 11.66
C SER A 104 16.52 7.77 10.72
N SER A 105 16.54 6.50 11.14
CA SER A 105 16.96 5.36 10.30
C SER A 105 16.12 5.19 9.04
N LEU A 106 14.93 5.81 8.95
CA LEU A 106 14.10 5.77 7.75
C LEU A 106 14.75 6.50 6.57
N HIS A 107 15.68 7.44 6.80
CA HIS A 107 16.40 8.14 5.73
C HIS A 107 17.35 7.25 4.93
N GLU A 108 17.75 6.10 5.49
CA GLU A 108 18.68 5.18 4.83
C GLU A 108 18.03 4.37 3.69
N ASP A 109 16.69 4.34 3.64
CA ASP A 109 15.92 3.59 2.65
C ASP A 109 15.00 4.51 1.83
N ILE A 110 15.46 4.84 0.62
CA ILE A 110 14.75 5.69 -0.34
C ILE A 110 13.38 5.12 -0.70
N LYS A 111 13.25 3.79 -0.84
CA LYS A 111 11.96 3.15 -1.22
C LYS A 111 10.94 3.36 -0.10
N ARG A 112 11.38 3.21 1.14
CA ARG A 112 10.57 3.45 2.33
C ARG A 112 10.16 4.93 2.46
N MET A 113 11.10 5.87 2.30
CA MET A 113 10.80 7.31 2.30
C MET A 113 9.80 7.69 1.22
N LEU A 114 10.01 7.22 -0.02
CA LEU A 114 9.11 7.51 -1.14
C LEU A 114 7.70 6.98 -0.88
N SER A 115 7.59 5.78 -0.31
CA SER A 115 6.28 5.20 0.01
C SER A 115 5.55 6.01 1.06
N LEU A 116 6.26 6.47 2.10
CA LEU A 116 5.70 7.32 3.15
C LEU A 116 5.27 8.69 2.59
N TYR A 117 6.07 9.29 1.71
CA TYR A 117 5.73 10.53 1.02
C TYR A 117 4.48 10.38 0.13
N GLU A 118 4.37 9.30 -0.63
CA GLU A 118 3.18 9.04 -1.45
C GLU A 118 1.93 8.87 -0.56
N ALA A 119 2.08 8.21 0.59
CA ALA A 119 0.99 7.99 1.54
C ALA A 119 0.56 9.29 2.25
N SER A 120 1.49 10.16 2.62
CA SER A 120 1.20 11.43 3.32
C SER A 120 0.38 12.40 2.47
N ASN A 121 0.49 12.32 1.14
CA ASN A 121 -0.32 13.14 0.23
C ASN A 121 -1.82 12.76 0.21
N LEU A 122 -2.24 11.72 0.93
CA LEU A 122 -3.65 11.30 1.07
C LEU A 122 -4.26 11.77 2.39
N ALA A 123 -3.63 12.70 3.10
CA ALA A 123 -4.12 13.26 4.36
C ALA A 123 -5.47 13.96 4.22
N PHE A 124 -6.32 13.76 5.23
CA PHE A 124 -7.48 14.61 5.48
C PHE A 124 -7.11 15.70 6.48
N GLU A 125 -7.94 16.75 6.55
CA GLU A 125 -7.77 17.81 7.55
C GLU A 125 -7.82 17.24 8.98
N GLY A 126 -6.85 17.63 9.81
CA GLY A 126 -6.69 17.15 11.18
C GLY A 126 -5.86 15.87 11.33
N GLU A 127 -5.19 15.41 10.27
CA GLU A 127 -4.32 14.25 10.29
C GLU A 127 -2.83 14.61 10.47
N ASP A 128 -2.51 15.09 11.67
CA ASP A 128 -1.19 15.61 12.03
C ASP A 128 -0.03 14.63 11.78
N ILE A 129 -0.24 13.31 11.91
CA ILE A 129 0.82 12.30 11.66
C ILE A 129 1.22 12.29 10.18
N LEU A 130 0.25 12.49 9.28
CA LEU A 130 0.52 12.52 7.84
C LEU A 130 1.16 13.83 7.42
N ASP A 131 0.76 14.95 8.03
CA ASP A 131 1.42 16.24 7.83
C ASP A 131 2.89 16.17 8.29
N GLU A 132 3.14 15.64 9.50
CA GLU A 132 4.49 15.37 9.99
C GLU A 132 5.28 14.42 9.07
N ALA A 133 4.63 13.39 8.51
CA ALA A 133 5.26 12.45 7.58
C ALA A 133 5.68 13.14 6.28
N LYS A 134 4.87 14.09 5.80
CA LYS A 134 5.19 14.90 4.62
C LYS A 134 6.38 15.80 4.87
N ASP A 135 6.42 16.47 6.02
CA ASP A 135 7.56 17.31 6.41
C ASP A 135 8.84 16.47 6.55
N PHE A 136 8.74 15.33 7.23
CA PHE A 136 9.87 14.40 7.40
C PHE A 136 10.46 13.91 6.08
N THR A 137 9.60 13.59 5.10
CA THR A 137 10.03 13.06 3.80
C THR A 137 10.48 14.13 2.80
N THR A 138 10.23 15.40 3.08
CA THR A 138 10.62 16.53 2.21
C THR A 138 11.76 17.39 2.77
N THR A 139 12.08 17.22 4.06
CA THR A 139 13.24 17.85 4.70
C THR A 139 14.49 17.03 4.38
N ASN A 140 15.37 17.57 3.54
CA ASN A 140 16.73 17.06 3.30
C ASN A 140 17.68 17.53 4.41
#